data_AF-A0A950QCM7-F1
#
_entry.id   AF-A0A950QCM7-F1
#
_cell.length_a   1.000
_cell.length_b   1.000
_cell.length_c   1.000
_cell.angle_alpha   90.00
_cell.angle_beta   90.00
_cell.angle_gamma   90.00
#
_symmetry.space_group_name_H-M   'P 1'
#
loop_
_entity.id
_entity.type
_entity.pdbx_description
1 polymer ?
#
loop_
_entity_poly.entity_id
_entity_poly.type
_entity_poly.pdbx_seq_one_letter_code
_entity_poly.pdbx_strand_id
1 'polypeptide(L)' 'MSDDLILSPEVEARGALTGHSVRLQMLVPYGCWIGSGRLRVVRLTRKEDRSVELTVGYDAYRPYAAPLSTRA' A
#
# COMPACT_ATOMS: atom_id res chain seq x y z
N MET A 1 -15.37 10.05 16.34
CA MET A 1 -14.25 9.47 17.11
C MET A 1 -13.07 9.39 16.15
N SER A 2 -12.12 10.31 16.30
CA SER A 2 -10.94 10.36 15.45
C SER A 2 -9.90 9.42 16.05
N ASP A 3 -9.66 8.28 15.41
CA ASP A 3 -8.47 7.47 15.67
C ASP A 3 -7.27 8.22 15.10
N ASP A 4 -6.45 8.79 15.98
CA ASP A 4 -5.14 9.33 15.62
C ASP A 4 -4.27 8.19 15.09
N LEU A 5 -4.18 8.09 13.76
CA LEU A 5 -3.28 7.18 13.08
C LEU A 5 -1.85 7.71 13.22
N ILE A 6 -1.19 7.35 14.33
CA ILE A 6 0.22 7.66 14.57
C ILE A 6 1.07 6.82 13.61
N LEU A 7 1.89 7.49 12.81
CA LEU A 7 2.90 6.84 11.96
C LEU A 7 4.02 6.30 12.85
N SER A 8 4.01 4.98 13.08
CA SER A 8 5.07 4.29 13.82
C SER A 8 6.29 4.01 12.90
N PRO A 9 7.53 4.06 13.42
CA PRO A 9 8.73 3.64 12.72
C PRO A 9 8.60 2.24 12.07
N GLU A 10 9.25 2.04 10.93
CA GLU A 10 9.11 0.83 10.10
C GLU A 10 9.39 -0.49 10.85
N VAL A 11 10.31 -0.47 11.83
CA VAL A 11 10.68 -1.62 12.65
C VAL A 11 9.56 -2.03 13.62
N GLU A 12 8.90 -1.04 14.23
CA GLU A 12 7.80 -1.25 15.16
C GLU A 12 6.54 -1.74 14.44
N ALA A 13 6.29 -1.24 13.24
CA ALA A 13 5.18 -1.69 12.40
C ALA A 13 5.28 -3.19 12.05
N ARG A 14 6.49 -3.70 11.72
CA ARG A 14 6.69 -5.15 11.50
C ARG A 14 6.40 -5.97 12.75
N GLY A 15 6.87 -5.52 13.91
CA GLY A 15 6.59 -6.17 15.19
C GLY A 15 5.09 -6.24 15.48
N ALA A 16 4.37 -5.13 15.27
CA ALA A 16 2.93 -5.05 15.48
C ALA A 16 2.12 -5.93 14.51
N LEU A 17 2.62 -6.16 13.29
CA LEU A 17 1.99 -7.03 12.30
C LEU A 17 2.34 -8.51 12.46
N THR A 18 3.36 -8.83 13.28
CA THR A 18 3.78 -10.21 13.53
C THR A 18 2.64 -10.96 14.23
N GLY A 19 2.25 -12.14 13.70
CA GLY A 19 1.18 -12.97 14.26
C GLY A 19 -0.25 -12.59 13.85
N HIS A 20 -0.43 -11.57 13.00
CA HIS A 20 -1.75 -11.21 12.44
C HIS A 20 -1.83 -11.65 10.97
N SER A 21 -3.00 -12.14 10.55
CA SER A 21 -3.26 -12.38 9.13
C SER A 21 -3.46 -11.04 8.43
N VAL A 22 -2.56 -10.69 7.51
CA VAL A 22 -2.59 -9.39 6.83
C VAL A 22 -3.15 -9.56 5.43
N ARG A 23 -4.27 -8.88 5.15
CA ARG A 23 -4.85 -8.77 3.81
C ARG A 23 -4.51 -7.41 3.21
N LEU A 24 -3.84 -7.42 2.06
CA LEU A 24 -3.50 -6.21 1.32
C LEU A 24 -4.54 -5.95 0.21
N GLN A 25 -5.15 -4.78 0.22
CA GLN A 25 -5.99 -4.26 -0.85
C GLN A 25 -5.28 -3.08 -1.51
N MET A 26 -4.85 -3.26 -2.76
CA MET A 26 -4.16 -2.21 -3.51
C MET A 26 -5.16 -1.33 -4.26
N LEU A 27 -5.04 -0.01 -4.07
CA LEU A 27 -5.67 0.99 -4.94
C LEU A 27 -4.82 1.11 -6.20
N VAL A 28 -5.23 0.40 -7.24
CA VAL A 28 -4.52 0.39 -8.52
C VAL A 28 -4.93 1.62 -9.33
N PRO A 29 -3.98 2.44 -9.82
CA PRO A 29 -4.30 3.51 -10.75
C PRO A 29 -4.94 2.94 -12.03
N TYR A 30 -5.78 3.72 -12.70
CA TYR A 30 -6.49 3.28 -13.91
C TYR A 30 -5.48 2.94 -15.02
N GLY A 31 -5.39 1.66 -15.41
CA GLY A 31 -4.47 1.16 -16.45
C GLY A 31 -3.55 0.03 -15.95
N CYS A 32 -3.23 -0.94 -16.82
CA CYS A 32 -2.28 -2.01 -16.53
C CYS A 32 -0.84 -1.48 -16.61
N TRP A 33 -0.35 -0.87 -15.53
CA TRP A 33 1.02 -0.35 -15.49
C TRP A 33 1.93 -1.32 -14.73
N ILE A 34 3.09 -1.64 -15.32
CA ILE A 34 4.14 -2.41 -14.66
C ILE A 34 5.22 -1.44 -14.19
N GLY A 35 5.55 -1.50 -12.90
CA GLY A 35 6.45 -0.53 -12.28
C GLY A 35 6.80 -0.89 -10.85
N SER A 36 7.58 -0.02 -10.23
CA SER A 36 7.90 -0.05 -8.79
C SER A 36 7.46 1.26 -8.16
N GLY A 37 7.17 1.24 -6.87
CA GLY A 37 6.81 2.46 -6.18
C GLY A 37 6.77 2.28 -4.69
N ARG A 38 6.85 3.40 -3.98
CA ARG A 38 6.65 3.41 -2.53
C ARG A 38 5.15 3.27 -2.27
N LEU A 39 4.77 2.22 -1.57
CA LEU A 39 3.41 2.04 -1.10
C LEU A 39 3.20 2.81 0.20
N ARG A 40 2.01 3.40 0.33
CA ARG A 40 1.53 4.06 1.54
C ARG A 40 0.22 3.44 1.96
N VAL A 41 0.11 3.11 3.24
CA VAL A 41 -1.15 2.69 3.84
C VAL A 41 -2.06 3.91 3.91
N VAL A 42 -3.20 3.82 3.24
CA VAL A 42 -4.22 4.88 3.21
C VAL A 42 -5.29 4.61 4.25
N ARG A 43 -5.52 3.33 4.56
CA ARG A 43 -6.47 2.89 5.58
C ARG A 43 -6.02 1.57 6.20
N LEU A 44 -6.22 1.46 7.51
CA LEU A 44 -6.06 0.23 8.27
C LEU A 44 -7.41 -0.13 8.89
N THR A 45 -7.87 -1.36 8.65
CA THR A 45 -9.09 -1.89 9.25
C THR A 45 -8.74 -3.15 10.03
N ARG A 46 -8.97 -3.13 11.35
CA ARG A 46 -8.85 -4.32 12.18
C ARG A 46 -10.17 -5.09 12.14
N LYS A 47 -10.11 -6.41 11.97
CA LYS A 47 -11.28 -7.28 12.01
C LYS A 47 -11.32 -8.07 13.32
N GLU A 48 -12.51 -8.54 13.68
CA GLU A 48 -12.76 -9.26 14.93
C GLU A 48 -11.97 -10.58 15.03
N ASP A 49 -11.62 -11.18 13.88
CA ASP A 49 -10.84 -12.43 13.76
C ASP A 49 -9.32 -12.24 13.89
N ARG A 50 -8.87 -11.09 14.41
CA ARG A 50 -7.45 -10.67 14.47
C ARG A 50 -6.79 -10.54 13.09
N SER A 51 -7.55 -10.52 12.00
CA SER A 51 -7.02 -10.13 10.71
C SER A 51 -6.93 -8.61 10.60
N VAL A 52 -5.95 -8.15 9.82
CA VAL A 52 -5.76 -6.73 9.52
C VAL A 52 -5.87 -6.55 8.01
N GLU A 53 -6.77 -5.68 7.59
CA GLU A 53 -6.90 -5.27 6.20
C GLU A 53 -6.21 -3.92 5.99
N LEU A 54 -5.23 -3.91 5.09
CA LEU A 54 -4.45 -2.73 4.74
C LEU A 54 -4.87 -2.29 3.34
N THR A 55 -5.50 -1.13 3.24
CA THR A 55 -5.68 -0.46 1.94
C THR A 55 -4.42 0.35 1.65
N VAL A 56 -3.73 0.00 0.57
CA VAL A 56 -2.47 0.62 0.16
C VAL A 56 -2.61 1.31 -1.19
N GLY A 57 -2.04 2.51 -1.30
CA GLY A 57 -1.90 3.23 -2.56
C GLY A 57 -0.43 3.50 -2.85
N TYR A 58 -0.12 3.91 -4.08
CA TYR A 58 1.21 4.40 -4.41
C TYR A 58 1.37 5.85 -3.96
N ASP A 59 2.39 6.11 -3.15
CA ASP A 59 2.83 7.48 -2.78
C ASP A 59 3.69 8.08 -3.88
N ALA A 60 4.53 7.23 -4.49
CA ALA A 60 5.27 7.53 -5.70
C ALA A 60 5.33 6.26 -6.56
N TYR A 61 4.81 6.33 -7.78
CA TYR A 61 4.86 5.24 -8.75
C TYR A 61 5.88 5.57 -9.84
N ARG A 62 6.88 4.70 -10.01
CA ARG A 62 7.83 4.73 -11.11
C ARG A 62 7.47 3.60 -12.08
N PRO A 63 6.84 3.90 -13.23
CA PRO A 63 6.70 2.89 -14.27
C PRO A 63 8.10 2.40 -14.69
N TYR A 64 8.26 1.10 -14.95
CA TYR A 64 9.51 0.56 -15.50
C TYR A 64 9.71 0.92 -16.99
N ALA A 65 8.84 1.77 -17.54
CA ALA A 65 8.60 1.92 -18.97
C ALA A 65 9.89 2.11 -19.80
N ALA A 66 9.81 1.71 -21.06
CA ALA A 66 10.51 2.42 -22.12
C ALA A 66 9.50 2.80 -23.21
N PRO A 67 9.75 3.91 -23.92
CA PRO A 67 8.74 4.79 -24.50
C PRO A 67 8.03 4.13 -25.67
N LEU A 68 6.76 4.48 -25.89
CA LEU A 68 6.21 4.45 -27.24
C LEU A 68 6.93 5.55 -28.03
N SER A 69 8.10 5.21 -28.57
CA SER A 69 8.73 5.96 -29.63
C SER A 69 7.96 5.72 -30.93
N THR A 70 7.59 6.84 -31.58
CA THR A 70 7.22 7.00 -33.00
C THR A 70 5.84 6.44 -33.43
N ARG A 71 4.98 7.16 -34.18
CA ARG A 71 5.22 8.19 -35.21
C ARG A 71 4.21 9.34 -35.18
N ALA A 72 4.74 10.47 -35.67
CA ALA A 72 4.04 11.67 -36.13
C ALA A 72 3.08 11.39 -37.29
#